data_AF-A0A2V8VWZ0-F1
#
_entry.id   AF-A0A2V8VWZ0-F1
#
_cell.length_a   1.000
_cell.length_b   1.000
_cell.length_c   1.000
_cell.angle_alpha   90.00
_cell.angle_beta   90.00
_cell.angle_gamma   90.00
#
_symmetry.space_group_name_H-M   'P 1'
#
loop_
_entity.id
_entity.type
_entity.pdbx_description
1 polymer ?
#
loop_
_entity_poly.entity_id
_entity_poly.type
_entity_poly.pdbx_seq_one_letter_code
_entity_poly.pdbx_strand_id
1 'polypeptide(L)'
;MTLMRTTMRKGVLLSLVASLVLLGGGRIFGWGGGGEQPPRDFVTGGGWIVGTPSGAMANFGVGGGVKNGAFWGHLNYLDHGNGLHVKATSITGYVFVDDRTRDICGTYSTNTGDSGYFRVRVTDNGEPGRDDFFGIRLQSGYLAMGDLGGPGPGGGNIQLHKGNASNTPPTTGSFCPV
;
A
#
# COMPACT_ATOMS: atom_id res chain seq x y z
N MET A 1 -39.22 11.91 54.65
CA MET A 1 -37.78 11.64 54.87
C MET A 1 -37.40 10.36 54.15
N THR A 2 -36.78 10.55 52.99
CA THR A 2 -35.66 9.77 52.42
C THR A 2 -35.47 8.33 52.87
N LEU A 3 -35.59 7.38 51.92
CA LEU A 3 -34.50 6.45 51.55
C LEU A 3 -34.93 5.52 50.41
N MET A 4 -34.52 5.89 49.20
CA MET A 4 -34.48 5.04 48.02
C MET A 4 -33.36 4.01 48.21
N ARG A 5 -33.70 2.73 48.39
CA ARG A 5 -32.73 1.62 48.40
C ARG A 5 -32.74 0.93 47.05
N THR A 6 -31.83 1.38 46.19
CA THR A 6 -31.54 0.78 44.88
C THR A 6 -30.91 -0.59 45.09
N THR A 7 -31.62 -1.66 44.75
CA THR A 7 -31.04 -3.00 44.64
C THR A 7 -30.38 -3.13 43.27
N MET A 8 -29.04 -3.03 43.21
CA MET A 8 -28.28 -3.26 41.99
C MET A 8 -28.42 -4.72 41.54
N ARG A 9 -29.04 -4.95 40.38
CA ARG A 9 -28.91 -6.22 39.65
C ARG A 9 -27.51 -6.27 39.04
N LYS A 10 -26.75 -7.33 39.33
CA LYS A 10 -25.45 -7.64 38.70
C LYS A 10 -25.64 -7.80 37.19
N GLY A 11 -25.40 -6.73 36.44
CA GLY A 11 -25.29 -6.76 34.99
C GLY A 11 -23.89 -7.21 34.59
N VAL A 12 -23.81 -8.34 33.89
CA VAL A 12 -22.60 -8.79 33.21
C VAL A 12 -22.23 -7.74 32.16
N LEU A 13 -21.13 -7.01 32.36
CA LEU A 13 -20.56 -6.16 31.32
C LEU A 13 -19.83 -7.07 30.31
N LEU A 14 -20.50 -7.38 29.21
CA LEU A 14 -19.83 -7.69 27.96
C LEU A 14 -19.19 -6.38 27.48
N SER A 15 -17.86 -6.27 27.59
CA SER A 15 -17.12 -5.18 26.97
C SER A 15 -17.22 -5.29 25.45
N LEU A 16 -18.24 -4.66 24.86
CA LEU A 16 -18.21 -4.28 23.45
C LEU A 16 -17.13 -3.22 23.31
N VAL A 17 -15.99 -3.61 22.74
CA VAL A 17 -15.02 -2.66 22.18
C VAL A 17 -15.75 -1.97 21.04
N ALA A 18 -16.33 -0.80 21.32
CA ALA A 18 -16.80 0.10 20.29
C ALA A 18 -15.54 0.63 19.58
N SER A 19 -15.17 0.00 18.46
CA SER A 19 -14.18 0.54 17.55
C SER A 19 -14.63 1.94 17.16
N LEU A 20 -13.89 2.94 17.65
CA LEU A 20 -14.04 4.32 17.24
C LEU A 20 -13.64 4.41 15.76
N VAL A 21 -14.64 4.29 14.88
CA VAL A 21 -14.50 4.69 13.48
C VAL A 21 -14.45 6.22 13.49
N LEU A 22 -13.23 6.76 13.51
CA LEU A 22 -13.01 8.16 13.18
C LEU A 22 -13.46 8.35 11.73
N LEU A 23 -14.60 9.03 11.55
CA LEU A 23 -15.10 9.52 10.28
C LEU A 23 -14.17 10.64 9.77
N GLY A 24 -13.01 10.25 9.25
CA GLY A 24 -12.11 11.11 8.49
C GLY A 24 -11.91 10.50 7.11
N GLY A 25 -12.65 10.99 6.11
CA GLY A 25 -12.31 10.87 4.69
C GLY A 25 -11.96 9.49 4.13
N GLY A 26 -12.54 8.40 4.65
CA GLY A 26 -12.21 7.04 4.23
C GLY A 26 -12.50 6.82 2.74
N ARG A 27 -11.45 6.94 1.90
CA ARG A 27 -11.48 6.34 0.56
C ARG A 27 -11.48 4.84 0.76
N ILE A 28 -12.56 4.18 0.33
CA ILE A 28 -12.64 2.73 0.33
C ILE A 28 -11.58 2.24 -0.66
N PHE A 29 -10.46 1.69 -0.15
CA PHE A 29 -9.39 1.13 -0.98
C PHE A 29 -9.86 -0.20 -1.58
N GLY A 30 -10.64 -0.11 -2.66
CA GLY A 30 -10.93 -1.24 -3.54
C GLY A 30 -9.68 -1.62 -4.31
N TRP A 31 -9.20 -2.84 -4.11
CA TRP A 31 -8.22 -3.48 -4.97
C TRP A 31 -9.00 -4.15 -6.10
N GLY A 32 -9.26 -3.43 -7.20
CA GLY A 32 -9.94 -3.99 -8.37
C GLY A 32 -9.15 -5.16 -8.99
N GLY A 33 -9.87 -6.11 -9.61
CA GLY A 33 -9.30 -7.30 -10.24
C GLY A 33 -8.58 -6.99 -11.56
N GLY A 34 -7.52 -7.75 -11.85
CA GLY A 34 -6.71 -7.62 -13.06
C GLY A 34 -7.45 -7.99 -14.35
N GLY A 35 -7.02 -7.41 -15.48
CA GLY A 35 -7.62 -7.63 -16.81
C GLY A 35 -7.62 -6.38 -17.70
N GLU A 36 -7.42 -5.19 -17.13
CA GLU A 36 -7.30 -3.95 -17.89
C GLU A 36 -5.94 -3.83 -18.58
N GLN A 37 -5.93 -3.16 -19.74
CA GLN A 37 -4.70 -2.80 -20.43
C GLN A 37 -3.91 -1.80 -19.58
N PRO A 38 -2.61 -2.05 -19.30
CA PRO A 38 -1.81 -1.15 -18.48
C PRO A 38 -1.75 0.28 -19.08
N PRO A 39 -1.79 1.33 -18.24
CA PRO A 39 -1.64 2.70 -18.73
C PRO A 39 -0.24 2.90 -19.32
N ARG A 40 -0.13 3.79 -20.31
CA ARG A 40 1.13 4.15 -20.98
C ARG A 40 1.84 5.27 -20.24
N ASP A 41 2.11 5.03 -18.97
CA ASP A 41 2.90 5.86 -18.06
C ASP A 41 3.77 4.97 -17.18
N PHE A 42 4.54 5.57 -16.27
CA PHE A 42 5.30 4.83 -15.27
C PHE A 42 5.44 5.65 -13.99
N VAL A 43 5.65 4.96 -12.88
CA VAL A 43 5.83 5.57 -11.57
C VAL A 43 7.18 5.14 -10.98
N THR A 44 7.81 6.05 -10.27
CA THR A 44 9.02 5.81 -9.48
C THR A 44 8.84 6.42 -8.11
N GLY A 45 9.46 5.85 -7.09
CA GLY A 45 9.49 6.51 -5.80
C GLY A 45 10.32 5.78 -4.77
N GLY A 46 10.46 6.44 -3.64
CA GLY A 46 11.14 5.89 -2.48
C GLY A 46 10.87 6.75 -1.27
N GLY A 47 11.08 6.17 -0.10
CA GLY A 47 10.79 6.86 1.14
C GLY A 47 10.67 5.91 2.31
N TRP A 48 9.89 6.33 3.29
CA TRP A 48 9.52 5.52 4.43
C TRP A 48 8.15 5.90 4.96
N ILE A 49 7.47 4.88 5.48
CA ILE A 49 6.21 4.98 6.20
C ILE A 49 6.41 4.57 7.65
N VAL A 50 5.50 4.99 8.53
CA VAL A 50 5.43 4.59 9.93
C VAL A 50 4.20 3.74 10.19
N GLY A 51 4.12 3.10 11.37
CA GLY A 51 2.94 2.36 11.79
C GLY A 51 2.74 1.05 11.03
N THR A 52 3.84 0.40 10.66
CA THR A 52 3.78 -0.95 10.06
C THR A 52 3.23 -1.96 11.09
N PRO A 53 2.89 -3.20 10.68
CA PRO A 53 2.46 -4.24 11.63
C PRO A 53 3.44 -4.53 12.77
N SER A 54 4.73 -4.23 12.61
CA SER A 54 5.73 -4.35 13.68
C SER A 54 5.72 -3.17 14.66
N GLY A 55 5.02 -2.08 14.33
CA GLY A 55 5.04 -0.80 15.04
C GLY A 55 6.22 0.10 14.68
N ALA A 56 7.16 -0.35 13.84
CA ALA A 56 8.32 0.42 13.41
C ALA A 56 8.06 1.22 12.12
N MET A 57 9.10 1.88 11.63
CA MET A 57 9.12 2.42 10.27
C MET A 57 9.51 1.33 9.25
N ALA A 58 9.14 1.54 8.00
CA ALA A 58 9.68 0.78 6.89
C ALA A 58 10.18 1.68 5.77
N ASN A 59 11.36 1.39 5.24
CA ASN A 59 11.87 2.01 4.02
C ASN A 59 11.37 1.27 2.79
N PHE A 60 11.20 2.00 1.70
CA PHE A 60 10.92 1.40 0.40
C PHE A 60 11.61 2.12 -0.76
N GLY A 61 11.88 1.37 -1.81
CA GLY A 61 12.13 1.85 -3.16
C GLY A 61 11.23 1.08 -4.12
N VAL A 62 10.55 1.79 -5.01
CA VAL A 62 9.54 1.21 -5.89
C VAL A 62 9.58 1.86 -7.27
N GLY A 63 9.34 1.06 -8.29
CA GLY A 63 9.01 1.55 -9.62
C GLY A 63 8.10 0.56 -10.34
N GLY A 64 7.26 1.06 -11.24
CA GLY A 64 6.34 0.24 -12.00
C GLY A 64 5.89 0.94 -13.27
N GLY A 65 5.64 0.16 -14.31
CA GLY A 65 5.19 0.65 -15.60
C GLY A 65 5.20 -0.44 -16.65
N VAL A 66 5.10 0.00 -17.90
CA VAL A 66 5.33 -0.85 -19.07
C VAL A 66 6.46 -0.30 -19.93
N LYS A 67 7.20 -1.20 -20.57
CA LYS A 67 8.32 -0.87 -21.45
C LYS A 67 8.47 -1.93 -22.54
N ASN A 68 8.47 -1.50 -23.80
CA ASN A 68 8.75 -2.33 -24.98
C ASN A 68 7.97 -3.66 -25.00
N GLY A 69 6.65 -3.61 -24.73
CA GLY A 69 5.80 -4.80 -24.76
C GLY A 69 5.92 -5.70 -23.52
N ALA A 70 6.48 -5.21 -22.42
CA ALA A 70 6.62 -5.95 -21.16
C ALA A 70 6.31 -5.07 -19.94
N PHE A 71 6.01 -5.70 -18.81
CA PHE A 71 5.99 -5.02 -17.53
C PHE A 71 7.42 -4.68 -17.09
N TRP A 72 7.57 -3.54 -16.43
CA TRP A 72 8.84 -3.06 -15.88
C TRP A 72 8.62 -2.56 -14.47
N GLY A 73 9.63 -2.75 -13.61
CA GLY A 73 9.60 -2.21 -12.26
C GLY A 73 10.47 -2.97 -11.28
N HIS A 74 10.36 -2.59 -10.02
CA HIS A 74 11.01 -3.23 -8.89
C HIS A 74 10.27 -2.87 -7.59
N LEU A 75 10.52 -3.66 -6.55
CA LEU A 75 10.14 -3.36 -5.18
C LEU A 75 11.28 -3.78 -4.27
N ASN A 76 11.63 -2.92 -3.33
CA ASN A 76 12.52 -3.21 -2.23
C ASN A 76 11.92 -2.56 -0.99
N TYR A 77 11.55 -3.34 0.02
CA TYR A 77 10.85 -2.87 1.22
C TYR A 77 11.46 -3.51 2.46
N LEU A 78 11.78 -2.72 3.48
CA LEU A 78 12.38 -3.19 4.73
C LEU A 78 11.61 -2.63 5.92
N ASP A 79 10.92 -3.51 6.65
CA ASP A 79 10.36 -3.22 7.97
C ASP A 79 11.44 -3.38 9.04
N HIS A 80 11.76 -2.30 9.76
CA HIS A 80 12.85 -2.29 10.73
C HIS A 80 12.51 -2.98 12.05
N GLY A 81 11.23 -3.20 12.38
CA GLY A 81 10.84 -3.75 13.67
C GLY A 81 11.12 -5.25 13.78
N ASN A 82 10.87 -5.99 12.71
CA ASN A 82 11.12 -7.44 12.62
C ASN A 82 12.20 -7.79 11.59
N GLY A 83 12.77 -6.81 10.88
CA GLY A 83 13.75 -7.02 9.83
C GLY A 83 13.19 -7.69 8.58
N LEU A 84 11.86 -7.65 8.36
CA LEU A 84 11.24 -8.21 7.17
C LEU A 84 11.69 -7.43 5.92
N HIS A 85 12.47 -8.08 5.07
CA HIS A 85 12.97 -7.52 3.82
C HIS A 85 12.27 -8.17 2.63
N VAL A 86 11.38 -7.45 1.98
CA VAL A 86 10.64 -7.89 0.79
C VAL A 86 11.34 -7.36 -0.47
N LYS A 87 11.51 -8.21 -1.47
CA LYS A 87 12.00 -7.83 -2.80
C LYS A 87 11.10 -8.40 -3.88
N ALA A 88 10.78 -7.60 -4.90
CA ALA A 88 10.13 -8.12 -6.09
C ALA A 88 11.05 -9.11 -6.80
N THR A 89 10.48 -10.22 -7.24
CA THR A 89 11.12 -11.20 -8.13
C THR A 89 10.58 -11.11 -9.56
N SER A 90 9.38 -10.56 -9.74
CA SER A 90 8.83 -10.20 -11.05
C SER A 90 7.79 -9.08 -10.91
N ILE A 91 7.47 -8.41 -12.02
CA ILE A 91 6.33 -7.52 -12.14
C ILE A 91 5.32 -8.16 -13.08
N THR A 92 4.08 -8.29 -12.62
CA THR A 92 2.98 -8.97 -13.33
C THR A 92 1.82 -8.03 -13.66
N GLY A 93 1.83 -6.82 -13.12
CA GLY A 93 0.77 -5.86 -13.38
C GLY A 93 1.17 -4.43 -13.05
N TYR A 94 0.60 -3.52 -13.85
CA TYR A 94 0.63 -2.09 -13.64
C TYR A 94 -0.76 -1.54 -13.96
N VAL A 95 -1.44 -0.99 -12.96
CA VAL A 95 -2.88 -0.72 -13.01
C VAL A 95 -3.15 0.76 -12.76
N PHE A 96 -3.97 1.34 -13.61
CA PHE A 96 -4.55 2.66 -13.40
C PHE A 96 -5.60 2.59 -12.28
N VAL A 97 -5.48 3.41 -11.24
CA VAL A 97 -6.49 3.51 -10.18
C VAL A 97 -7.26 4.82 -10.32
N ASP A 98 -6.53 5.93 -10.43
CA ASP A 98 -7.04 7.25 -10.80
C ASP A 98 -5.91 8.09 -11.41
N ASP A 99 -6.13 9.37 -11.70
CA ASP A 99 -5.13 10.23 -12.37
C ASP A 99 -3.79 10.37 -11.64
N ARG A 100 -3.74 10.05 -10.34
CA ARG A 100 -2.56 10.18 -9.48
C ARG A 100 -2.08 8.86 -8.89
N THR A 101 -2.94 7.84 -8.89
CA THR A 101 -2.70 6.58 -8.19
C THR A 101 -2.47 5.42 -9.15
N ARG A 102 -1.46 4.60 -8.85
CA ARG A 102 -1.13 3.38 -9.60
C ARG A 102 -0.99 2.20 -8.63
N ASP A 103 -1.38 1.02 -9.11
CA ASP A 103 -0.98 -0.22 -8.45
C ASP A 103 0.11 -0.94 -9.25
N ILE A 104 1.06 -1.51 -8.54
CA ILE A 104 2.14 -2.35 -9.05
C ILE A 104 1.99 -3.72 -8.44
N CYS A 105 1.88 -4.74 -9.29
CA CYS A 105 1.65 -6.12 -8.88
C CYS A 105 2.79 -6.99 -9.34
N GLY A 106 3.09 -8.04 -8.58
CA GLY A 106 4.16 -8.94 -8.93
C GLY A 106 4.30 -10.09 -7.96
N THR A 107 5.39 -10.84 -8.12
CA THR A 107 5.82 -11.84 -7.14
C THR A 107 6.94 -11.27 -6.27
N TYR A 108 7.00 -11.69 -5.01
CA TYR A 108 8.06 -11.30 -4.08
C TYR A 108 8.75 -12.50 -3.44
N SER A 109 9.92 -12.25 -2.89
CA SER A 109 10.59 -13.11 -1.90
C SER A 109 11.03 -12.28 -0.70
N THR A 110 11.27 -12.93 0.43
CA THR A 110 11.75 -12.29 1.66
C THR A 110 13.08 -12.86 2.14
N ASN A 111 13.72 -12.18 3.09
CA ASN A 111 14.88 -12.71 3.82
C ASN A 111 14.56 -13.89 4.75
N THR A 112 13.28 -14.14 5.06
CA THR A 112 12.84 -15.27 5.89
C THR A 112 12.48 -16.51 5.06
N GLY A 113 12.53 -16.42 3.73
CA GLY A 113 12.20 -17.52 2.81
C GLY A 113 10.75 -17.50 2.31
N ASP A 114 9.89 -16.59 2.80
CA ASP A 114 8.53 -16.44 2.31
C ASP A 114 8.52 -15.86 0.89
N SER A 115 7.56 -16.30 0.08
CA SER A 115 7.31 -15.80 -1.27
C SER A 115 5.82 -15.84 -1.60
N GLY A 116 5.40 -15.08 -2.61
CA GLY A 116 4.00 -15.01 -3.03
C GLY A 116 3.76 -13.80 -3.92
N TYR A 117 2.50 -13.39 -4.03
CA TYR A 117 2.14 -12.18 -4.74
C TYR A 117 2.15 -10.95 -3.84
N PHE A 118 2.58 -9.82 -4.39
CA PHE A 118 2.44 -8.52 -3.76
C PHE A 118 1.58 -7.60 -4.63
N ARG A 119 0.99 -6.61 -3.97
CA ARG A 119 0.44 -5.43 -4.61
C ARG A 119 0.85 -4.20 -3.82
N VAL A 120 1.42 -3.24 -4.52
CA VAL A 120 1.80 -1.94 -3.99
C VAL A 120 0.91 -0.88 -4.61
N ARG A 121 0.38 0.02 -3.79
CA ARG A 121 -0.33 1.22 -4.24
C ARG A 121 0.52 2.44 -3.96
N VAL A 122 0.67 3.29 -4.96
CA VAL A 122 1.36 4.58 -4.83
C VAL A 122 0.50 5.71 -5.37
N THR A 123 0.56 6.86 -4.71
CA THR A 123 -0.12 8.08 -5.16
C THR A 123 0.87 9.24 -5.15
N ASP A 124 0.97 9.93 -6.27
CA ASP A 124 1.68 11.21 -6.41
C ASP A 124 0.70 12.37 -6.10
N ASN A 125 0.87 13.01 -4.96
CA ASN A 125 0.07 14.15 -4.50
C ASN A 125 0.80 15.48 -4.73
N GLY A 126 1.92 15.47 -5.45
CA GLY A 126 2.72 16.65 -5.81
C GLY A 126 3.82 17.00 -4.80
N GLU A 127 4.66 17.95 -5.19
CA GLU A 127 5.85 18.33 -4.42
C GLU A 127 5.51 19.21 -3.20
N PRO A 128 6.19 19.02 -2.05
CA PRO A 128 7.46 18.32 -1.85
C PRO A 128 7.37 16.81 -1.52
N GLY A 129 6.30 16.10 -1.92
CA GLY A 129 6.19 14.64 -1.85
C GLY A 129 5.80 14.08 -0.49
N ARG A 130 5.75 14.91 0.56
CA ARG A 130 5.38 14.48 1.92
C ARG A 130 3.95 13.97 2.02
N ASP A 131 3.07 14.53 1.18
CA ASP A 131 1.68 14.14 1.12
C ASP A 131 1.47 12.95 0.17
N ASP A 132 2.51 12.45 -0.50
CA ASP A 132 2.43 11.24 -1.32
C ASP A 132 2.13 10.02 -0.45
N PHE A 133 1.68 8.95 -1.10
CA PHE A 133 1.22 7.76 -0.42
C PHE A 133 1.94 6.50 -0.92
N PHE A 134 2.26 5.61 0.02
CA PHE A 134 2.71 4.25 -0.25
C PHE A 134 1.90 3.25 0.56
N GLY A 135 1.48 2.16 -0.08
CA GLY A 135 0.89 1.00 0.57
C GLY A 135 1.39 -0.29 -0.04
N ILE A 136 1.57 -1.31 0.78
CA ILE A 136 1.99 -2.66 0.39
C ILE A 136 1.07 -3.70 1.01
N ARG A 137 0.62 -4.63 0.18
CA ARG A 137 -0.10 -5.84 0.58
C ARG A 137 0.65 -7.06 0.05
N LEU A 138 0.90 -8.02 0.93
CA LEU A 138 1.46 -9.32 0.58
C LEU A 138 0.40 -10.41 0.69
N GLN A 139 0.55 -11.46 -0.11
CA GLN A 139 -0.29 -12.66 -0.03
C GLN A 139 -0.25 -13.32 1.35
N SER A 140 0.84 -13.17 2.10
CA SER A 140 0.94 -13.65 3.50
C SER A 140 -0.03 -12.97 4.47
N GLY A 141 -0.69 -11.88 4.06
CA GLY A 141 -1.56 -11.07 4.90
C GLY A 141 -0.86 -9.84 5.50
N TYR A 142 0.45 -9.66 5.27
CA TYR A 142 1.14 -8.44 5.66
C TYR A 142 0.56 -7.24 4.90
N LEU A 143 0.17 -6.20 5.64
CA LEU A 143 -0.40 -4.96 5.11
C LEU A 143 0.22 -3.78 5.87
N ALA A 144 0.84 -2.86 5.14
CA ALA A 144 1.35 -1.61 5.68
C ALA A 144 1.07 -0.49 4.69
N MET A 145 0.72 0.70 5.18
CA MET A 145 0.43 1.85 4.33
C MET A 145 0.53 3.16 5.11
N GLY A 146 0.82 4.25 4.41
CA GLY A 146 0.84 5.57 5.00
C GLY A 146 1.28 6.65 4.01
N ASP A 147 1.07 7.89 4.42
CA ASP A 147 1.65 9.04 3.73
C ASP A 147 3.18 9.09 3.98
N LEU A 148 3.92 9.74 3.09
CA LEU A 148 5.39 9.88 3.18
C LEU A 148 5.80 11.03 4.12
N GLY A 149 5.05 11.21 5.20
CA GLY A 149 5.20 12.28 6.18
C GLY A 149 3.85 12.84 6.59
N GLY A 150 3.08 13.37 5.63
CA GLY A 150 1.86 14.12 5.91
C GLY A 150 2.09 15.14 7.04
N PRO A 151 1.26 15.13 8.12
CA PRO A 151 1.46 15.98 9.28
C PRO A 151 2.48 15.43 10.31
N GLY A 152 2.99 14.20 10.12
CA GLY A 152 3.83 13.48 11.06
C GLY A 152 5.24 13.17 10.54
N PRO A 153 5.96 12.27 11.23
CA PRO A 153 7.23 11.76 10.77
C PRO A 153 7.06 10.90 9.52
N GLY A 154 7.88 11.15 8.51
CA GLY A 154 7.95 10.39 7.27
C GLY A 154 8.88 11.11 6.30
N GLY A 155 9.08 10.54 5.13
CA GLY A 155 9.79 11.21 4.06
C GLY A 155 9.86 10.37 2.81
N GLY A 156 9.93 11.04 1.67
CA GLY A 156 10.03 10.38 0.38
C GLY A 156 9.39 11.22 -0.71
N ASN A 157 9.29 10.60 -1.89
CA ASN A 157 8.65 11.18 -3.05
C ASN A 157 8.19 10.05 -3.98
N ILE A 158 6.96 10.15 -4.47
CA ILE A 158 6.42 9.38 -5.58
C ILE A 158 6.35 10.34 -6.77
N GLN A 159 6.80 9.88 -7.93
CA GLN A 159 6.65 10.63 -9.17
C GLN A 159 5.95 9.79 -10.21
N LEU A 160 4.81 10.27 -10.66
CA LEU A 160 4.09 9.75 -11.80
C LEU A 160 4.59 10.45 -13.07
N HIS A 161 5.18 9.69 -13.97
CA HIS A 161 5.78 10.20 -15.19
C HIS A 161 4.89 9.93 -16.38
N LYS A 162 4.69 10.95 -17.23
CA LYS A 162 4.08 10.75 -18.55
C LYS A 162 4.89 9.73 -19.35
N GLY A 163 4.21 8.82 -20.02
CA GLY A 163 4.90 7.88 -20.89
C GLY A 163 5.41 8.51 -22.18
N ASN A 164 6.30 7.77 -22.84
CA ASN A 164 6.83 8.04 -24.16
C ASN A 164 6.62 6.81 -25.07
N ALA A 165 7.18 6.84 -26.28
CA ALA A 165 7.03 5.76 -27.26
C ALA A 165 7.50 4.37 -26.76
N SER A 166 8.37 4.31 -25.76
CA SER A 166 8.83 3.05 -25.15
C SER A 166 7.83 2.47 -24.15
N ASN A 167 6.88 3.26 -23.63
CA ASN A 167 5.85 2.79 -22.69
C ASN A 167 4.71 2.06 -23.41
N THR A 168 5.07 0.98 -24.09
CA THR A 168 4.16 0.07 -24.78
C THR A 168 3.85 -1.13 -23.87
N PRO A 169 2.56 -1.43 -23.62
CA PRO A 169 2.18 -2.54 -22.74
C PRO A 169 2.37 -3.91 -23.41
N PRO A 170 2.52 -4.98 -22.61
CA PRO A 170 2.38 -6.35 -23.10
C PRO A 170 0.96 -6.57 -23.64
N THR A 171 0.80 -7.61 -24.47
CA THR A 171 -0.52 -8.01 -24.97
C THR A 171 -1.41 -8.61 -23.87
N THR A 172 -0.79 -9.15 -22.82
CA THR A 172 -1.47 -9.65 -21.62
C THR A 172 -1.81 -8.50 -20.68
N GLY A 173 -3.04 -8.50 -20.14
CA GLY A 173 -3.44 -7.53 -19.12
C GLY A 173 -2.69 -7.69 -17.79
N SER A 174 -2.82 -6.70 -16.92
CA SER A 174 -2.24 -6.72 -15.57
C SER A 174 -2.81 -7.86 -14.73
N PHE A 175 -1.95 -8.65 -14.08
CA PHE A 175 -2.32 -9.69 -13.13
C PHE A 175 -1.99 -9.26 -11.70
N CYS A 176 -3.04 -9.13 -10.87
CA CYS A 176 -3.00 -8.57 -9.52
C CYS A 176 -3.89 -9.38 -8.56
N PRO A 177 -3.43 -10.53 -8.05
CA PRO A 177 -4.27 -11.47 -7.31
C PRO A 177 -4.44 -11.12 -5.81
N VAL A 178 -3.74 -10.12 -5.30
CA VAL A 178 -3.82 -9.66 -3.89
C VAL A 178 -4.23 -8.20 -3.81
#